data_AF-A0A661ADD0-F1
#
_entry.id   AF-A0A661ADD0-F1
#
_cell.length_a   1.000
_cell.length_b   1.000
_cell.length_c   1.000
_cell.angle_alpha   90.00
_cell.angle_beta   90.00
_cell.angle_gamma   90.00
#
_symmetry.space_group_name_H-M   'P 1'
#
loop_
_entity.id
_entity.type
_entity.pdbx_description
1 polymer ?
#
loop_
_entity_poly.entity_id
_entity_poly.type
_entity_poly.pdbx_seq_one_letter_code
_entity_poly.pdbx_strand_id
1 'polypeptide(L)' 'RPEKGIAYTEKWVRELFKKTGFVIEAIHYGSWCGRKEYLNGQDIIVARKP' A
#
# COMPACT_ATOMS: atom_id res chain seq x y z
N ARG A 1 -1.92 10.56 -17.64
CA ARG A 1 -0.89 11.45 -17.07
C ARG A 1 -0.15 10.68 -15.99
N PRO A 2 0.92 9.95 -16.35
CA PRO A 2 1.76 9.23 -15.38
C PRO A 2 2.31 10.17 -14.29
N GLU A 3 2.58 11.43 -14.64
CA GLU A 3 2.97 12.51 -13.72
C GLU A 3 1.92 12.93 -12.65
N LYS A 4 0.75 12.28 -12.58
CA LYS A 4 -0.25 12.54 -11.52
C LYS A 4 -0.15 11.62 -10.30
N GLY A 5 0.66 10.56 -10.34
CA GLY A 5 0.77 9.61 -9.23
C GLY A 5 2.23 9.39 -8.81
N ILE A 6 2.56 9.77 -7.58
CA ILE A 6 3.80 9.35 -6.92
C ILE A 6 3.46 8.09 -6.12
N ALA A 7 4.20 7.01 -6.33
CA ALA A 7 4.05 5.77 -5.57
C ALA A 7 5.24 5.56 -4.65
N TYR A 8 4.99 5.17 -3.40
CA TYR A 8 6.03 4.68 -2.51
C TYR A 8 6.27 3.20 -2.76
N THR A 9 7.50 2.73 -2.54
CA THR A 9 7.79 1.30 -2.59
C THR A 9 7.13 0.60 -1.40
N GLU A 10 6.61 -0.60 -1.61
CA GLU A 10 5.99 -1.40 -0.54
C GLU A 10 6.93 -1.58 0.66
N LYS A 11 8.23 -1.82 0.38
CA LYS A 11 9.26 -1.92 1.41
C LYS A 11 9.31 -0.68 2.30
N TRP A 12 9.32 0.52 1.70
CA TRP A 12 9.38 1.76 2.46
C TRP A 12 8.13 1.95 3.32
N VAL A 13 6.95 1.66 2.78
CA VAL A 13 5.69 1.77 3.52
C VAL A 13 5.65 0.77 4.69
N ARG A 14 6.02 -0.49 4.47
CA ARG A 14 6.07 -1.50 5.55
C ARG A 14 6.99 -1.09 6.70
N GLU A 15 8.18 -0.58 6.39
CA GLU A 15 9.11 -0.09 7.41
C GLU A 15 8.57 1.14 8.14
N LEU A 16 7.84 2.02 7.46
CA LEU A 16 7.17 3.16 8.10
C LEU A 16 6.14 2.69 9.14
N PHE A 17 5.23 1.78 8.78
CA PHE A 17 4.21 1.27 9.69
C PHE A 17 4.87 0.62 10.92
N LYS A 18 5.87 -0.24 10.70
CA LYS A 18 6.68 -0.85 11.76
C LYS A 18 7.34 0.19 12.68
N LYS A 19 8.00 1.20 12.11
CA LYS A 19 8.67 2.28 12.86
C LYS A 19 7.68 3.08 13.71
N THR A 20 6.45 3.25 13.24
CA THR A 20 5.38 3.97 13.96
C THR A 20 4.60 3.09 14.95
N GLY A 21 4.97 1.81 15.09
CA GLY A 21 4.34 0.87 16.02
C GLY A 21 2.98 0.34 15.56
N PHE A 22 2.64 0.47 14.27
CA PHE A 22 1.44 -0.13 13.70
C PHE A 22 1.70 -1.56 13.24
N VAL A 23 0.69 -2.41 13.37
CA VAL A 23 0.68 -3.76 12.82
C VAL A 23 -0.18 -3.76 11.55
N ILE A 24 0.39 -4.18 10.42
CA ILE A 24 -0.35 -4.35 9.16
C ILE A 24 -1.14 -5.65 9.24
N GLU A 25 -2.46 -5.57 9.09
CA GLU A 25 -3.38 -6.71 9.14
C GLU A 25 -3.73 -7.23 7.75
N ALA A 26 -3.85 -6.33 6.76
CA ALA A 26 -4.12 -6.69 5.38
C ALA A 26 -3.50 -5.70 4.40
N ILE A 27 -3.17 -6.20 3.21
CA ILE A 27 -2.83 -5.40 2.04
C ILE A 27 -3.71 -5.88 0.89
N HIS A 28 -4.52 -4.99 0.33
CA HIS A 28 -5.30 -5.24 -0.88
C HIS A 28 -4.59 -4.57 -2.05
N TYR A 29 -4.00 -5.39 -2.91
CA TYR A 29 -3.25 -4.89 -4.05
C TYR A 29 -4.15 -4.23 -5.10
N GLY A 30 -3.72 -3.07 -5.56
CA GLY A 30 -4.33 -2.31 -6.62
C GLY A 30 -3.78 -2.66 -8.00
N SER A 31 -4.40 -2.04 -9.01
CA SER A 31 -4.08 -2.28 -10.42
C SER A 31 -2.81 -1.60 -10.92
N TRP A 32 -2.21 -0.70 -10.14
CA TRP A 32 -1.06 0.11 -10.56
C TRP A 32 0.08 -0.71 -11.19
N CYS A 33 0.36 -1.91 -10.67
CA CYS A 33 1.39 -2.81 -11.20
C CYS A 33 0.91 -3.72 -12.35
N GLY A 34 -0.20 -3.40 -13.02
CA GLY A 34 -0.77 -4.22 -14.10
C GLY A 34 -1.51 -5.47 -13.63
N ARG A 35 -1.91 -5.52 -12.34
CA ARG A 35 -2.65 -6.66 -11.76
C ARG A 35 -4.07 -6.70 -12.34
N LYS A 36 -4.59 -7.92 -12.54
CA LYS A 36 -5.91 -8.14 -13.17
C LYS A 36 -7.05 -8.21 -12.17
N GLU A 37 -6.78 -8.66 -10.95
CA GLU A 37 -7.74 -8.73 -9.85
C GLU A 37 -7.38 -7.68 -8.81
N TYR A 38 -8.26 -6.71 -8.62
CA TYR A 38 -8.05 -5.60 -7.70
C TYR A 38 -9.37 -4.92 -7.35
N LEU A 39 -9.39 -4.24 -6.21
CA LEU A 39 -10.53 -3.43 -5.77
C LEU A 39 -10.40 -1.95 -6.15
N ASN A 40 -9.18 -1.47 -6.37
CA ASN A 40 -8.89 -0.06 -6.67
C ASN A 40 -7.62 0.06 -7.53
N GLY A 41 -7.40 1.25 -8.11
CA GLY A 41 -6.16 1.59 -8.83
C GLY A 41 -4.94 1.67 -7.93
N GLN A 42 -5.13 1.87 -6.62
CA GLN A 42 -4.06 1.98 -5.62
C GLN A 42 -4.10 0.78 -4.66
N ASP A 43 -2.95 0.46 -4.06
CA ASP A 43 -2.88 -0.49 -2.96
C ASP A 43 -3.57 0.10 -1.72
N ILE A 44 -4.30 -0.72 -0.98
CA ILE A 44 -4.98 -0.35 0.26
C ILE A 44 -4.34 -1.14 1.41
N ILE A 45 -3.91 -0.46 2.46
CA ILE A 45 -3.32 -1.08 3.65
C ILE A 45 -4.29 -0.89 4.82
N VAL A 46 -4.63 -1.99 5.49
CA VAL A 46 -5.35 -2.00 6.76
C VAL A 46 -4.34 -2.27 7.87
N ALA A 47 -4.26 -1.36 8.83
CA ALA A 47 -3.34 -1.49 9.96
C ALA A 47 -3.99 -1.03 11.25
N ARG A 48 -3.55 -1.66 12.35
CA ARG A 48 -4.03 -1.38 13.69
C ARG A 48 -2.90 -0.82 14.54
N LYS A 49 -3.22 0.18 15.36
CA LYS A 49 -2.35 0.59 16.47
C LYS A 49 -2.64 -0.32 17.67
N PRO A 50 -1.61 -0.93 18.29
CA PRO A 50 -1.76 -1.82 19.43
C PRO A 50 -2.65 -1.25 20.53
#